data_AF-A0A962YQZ5-F1
#
_entry.id   AF-A0A962YQZ5-F1
#
_cell.length_a   1.000
_cell.length_b   1.000
_cell.length_c   1.000
_cell.angle_alpha   90.00
_cell.angle_beta   90.00
_cell.angle_gamma   90.00
#
_symmetry.space_group_name_H-M   'P 1'
#
loop_
_entity.id
_entity.type
_entity.pdbx_description
1 polymer ?
#
loop_
_entity_poly.entity_id
_entity_poly.type
_entity_poly.pdbx_seq_one_letter_code
_entity_poly.pdbx_strand_id
1 'polypeptide(L)' 'MMQHPPAIAPQEQTQAAIAAMHAYFDATARARPRRERQYLAHEWLAAIRRLRTVGHQDR' A
#
# COMPACT_ATOMS: atom_id res chain seq x y z
N MET A 1 -8.56 -26.71 -6.86
CA MET A 1 -8.61 -25.51 -7.71
C MET A 1 -7.83 -24.41 -6.99
N MET A 2 -6.57 -24.20 -7.36
CA MET A 2 -5.80 -23.06 -6.84
C MET A 2 -6.37 -21.81 -7.49
N GLN A 3 -7.22 -21.09 -6.76
CA GLN A 3 -7.69 -19.77 -7.17
C GLN A 3 -6.48 -18.85 -7.12
N HIS A 4 -5.82 -18.64 -8.27
CA HIS A 4 -4.84 -17.55 -8.37
C HIS A 4 -5.60 -16.27 -8.02
N PRO A 5 -5.19 -15.53 -6.98
CA PRO A 5 -5.78 -14.22 -6.73
C PRO A 5 -5.63 -13.42 -8.02
N PRO A 6 -6.68 -12.72 -8.47
CA PRO A 6 -6.60 -11.91 -9.68
C PRO A 6 -5.36 -11.03 -9.55
N ALA A 7 -4.45 -11.13 -10.52
CA ALA A 7 -3.27 -10.30 -10.56
C ALA A 7 -3.75 -8.85 -10.69
N ILE A 8 -3.82 -8.15 -9.55
CA ILE A 8 -4.16 -6.73 -9.50
C ILE A 8 -3.17 -6.04 -10.43
N ALA A 9 -3.67 -5.25 -11.38
CA ALA A 9 -2.82 -4.64 -12.38
C ALA A 9 -1.68 -3.85 -11.70
N PRO A 10 -0.43 -3.90 -12.19
CA PRO A 10 0.69 -3.19 -11.57
C PRO A 10 0.42 -1.69 -11.33
N GLN A 11 -0.41 -1.08 -12.19
CA GLN A 11 -0.88 0.30 -12.03
C GLN A 11 -1.84 0.50 -10.85
N GLU A 12 -2.80 -0.40 -10.64
CA GLU A 12 -3.70 -0.34 -9.49
C GLU A 12 -2.94 -0.47 -8.16
N GLN A 13 -1.91 -1.31 -8.13
CA GLN A 13 -1.03 -1.43 -6.95
C GLN A 13 -0.18 -0.19 -6.71
N THR A 14 0.30 0.44 -7.80
CA THR A 14 1.01 1.72 -7.73
C THR A 14 0.11 2.81 -7.16
N GLN A 15 -1.13 2.88 -7.66
CA GLN A 15 -2.09 3.86 -7.18
C GLN A 15 -2.50 3.62 -5.72
N ALA A 16 -2.65 2.36 -5.30
CA ALA A 16 -2.88 2.01 -3.91
C ALA A 16 -1.73 2.44 -2.99
N ALA A 17 -0.47 2.27 -3.42
CA ALA A 17 0.69 2.70 -2.64
C ALA A 17 0.77 4.23 -2.51
N ILE A 18 0.48 4.97 -3.59
CA ILE A 18 0.42 6.43 -3.57
C ILE A 18 -0.71 6.89 -2.64
N ALA A 19 -1.91 6.31 -2.74
CA ALA A 19 -3.02 6.67 -1.87
C ALA A 19 -2.71 6.42 -0.39
N ALA A 20 -2.12 5.27 -0.04
CA ALA A 20 -1.72 4.95 1.32
C ALA A 20 -0.65 5.92 1.86
N MET A 21 0.30 6.31 1.01
CA MET A 21 1.32 7.31 1.33
C MET A 21 0.67 8.66 1.67
N HIS A 22 -0.23 9.16 0.81
CA HIS A 22 -0.93 10.42 1.05
C HIS A 22 -1.71 10.40 2.37
N ALA A 23 -2.45 9.33 2.64
CA ALA A 23 -3.23 9.20 3.87
C ALA A 23 -2.34 9.24 5.13
N TYR A 24 -1.19 8.56 5.11
CA TYR A 24 -0.24 8.60 6.23
C TYR A 24 0.35 10.00 6.46
N PHE A 25 0.76 10.68 5.39
CA PHE A 25 1.32 12.04 5.50
C PHE A 25 0.26 13.04 5.98
N ASP A 26 -0.97 12.95 5.48
CA ASP A 26 -2.10 13.79 5.94
C ASP A 26 -2.39 13.56 7.42
N ALA A 27 -2.43 12.30 7.87
CA ALA A 27 -2.64 11.99 9.28
C ALA A 27 -1.49 12.49 10.17
N THR A 28 -0.27 12.49 9.65
CA THR A 28 0.91 13.03 10.34
C THR A 28 0.85 14.56 10.42
N ALA A 29 0.51 15.24 9.32
CA ALA A 29 0.38 16.69 9.25
C ALA A 29 -0.75 17.21 10.16
N ARG A 30 -1.86 16.48 10.24
CA ARG A 30 -3.01 16.83 11.12
C ARG A 30 -2.82 16.41 12.59
N ALA A 31 -1.63 15.94 12.96
CA ALA A 31 -1.32 15.44 14.30
C ALA A 31 -2.34 14.41 14.82
N ARG A 32 -2.86 13.54 13.94
CA ARG A 32 -3.86 12.53 14.28
C ARG A 32 -3.37 11.62 15.41
N PRO A 33 -4.29 10.99 16.17
CA PRO A 33 -3.94 10.04 17.22
C PRO A 33 -2.92 9.01 16.75
N ARG A 34 -1.99 8.64 17.63
CA ARG A 34 -0.88 7.73 17.31
C ARG A 34 -1.35 6.41 16.68
N ARG A 35 -2.48 5.88 17.14
CA ARG A 35 -3.07 4.63 16.62
C ARG A 35 -3.46 4.74 15.14
N GLU A 36 -4.02 5.88 14.74
CA GLU A 36 -4.46 6.14 13.38
C GLU A 36 -3.26 6.29 12.43
N ARG A 37 -2.21 7.00 12.89
CA ARG A 37 -0.93 7.09 12.16
C ARG A 37 -0.25 5.72 12.01
N GLN A 38 -0.29 4.87 13.04
CA GLN A 38 0.29 3.52 12.99
C GLN A 38 -0.45 2.61 12.00
N TYR A 39 -1.79 2.68 11.97
CA TYR A 39 -2.59 1.94 11.01
C TYR A 39 -2.22 2.35 9.57
N LEU A 40 -2.17 3.65 9.29
CA LEU A 40 -1.83 4.16 7.96
C LEU A 40 -0.38 3.87 7.55
N ALA A 41 0.55 3.88 8.49
CA ALA A 41 1.92 3.44 8.24
C ALA A 41 1.98 1.95 7.86
N HIS A 42 1.17 1.11 8.51
CA HIS A 42 1.10 -0.32 8.19
C HIS A 42 0.54 -0.54 6.78
N GLU A 43 -0.54 0.15 6.42
CA GLU A 43 -1.14 0.08 5.09
C GLU A 43 -0.17 0.53 4.00
N TRP A 44 0.56 1.61 4.23
CA TRP A 44 1.58 2.09 3.29
C TRP A 44 2.71 1.06 3.10
N LEU A 45 3.22 0.47 4.19
CA LEU A 45 4.24 -0.57 4.12
C LEU A 45 3.74 -1.83 3.41
N ALA A 46 2.49 -2.22 3.62
CA ALA A 46 1.87 -3.36 2.94
C ALA A 46 1.75 -3.11 1.43
N ALA A 47 1.34 -1.91 1.02
CA ALA A 47 1.24 -1.54 -0.38
C ALA A 47 2.61 -1.54 -1.09
N ILE A 48 3.67 -1.02 -0.45
CA ILE A 48 5.03 -1.08 -0.99
C ILE A 48 5.52 -2.53 -1.15
N ARG A 49 5.21 -3.41 -0.19
CA ARG A 49 5.59 -4.83 -0.28
C ARG A 49 4.92 -5.50 -1.48
N ARG A 50 3.63 -5.24 -1.71
CA ARG A 50 2.90 -5.77 -2.88
C ARG A 50 3.51 -5.31 -4.20
N LEU A 51 3.86 -4.02 -4.31
CA LEU A 51 4.59 -3.48 -5.46
C LEU A 51 5.91 -4.20 -5.74
N ARG A 52 6.70 -4.46 -4.69
CA ARG A 52 7.97 -5.19 -4.83
C ARG A 52 7.78 -6.63 -5.29
N THR A 53 6.74 -7.31 -4.79
CA THR A 53 6.45 -8.70 -5.19
C THR A 53 6.06 -8.77 -6.67
N VAL A 54 5.24 -7.83 -7.15
CA VAL A 54 4.80 -7.80 -8.54
C VAL A 54 5.90 -7.38 -9.51
N GLY A 55 6.73 -6.42 -9.13
CA GLY A 55 7.93 -6.06 -9.92
C GLY A 55 8.97 -7.17 -10.04
N HIS A 56 8.89 -8.23 -9.21
CA HIS A 56 9.77 -9.39 -9.28
C HIS A 56 9.24 -10.52 -10.18
N GLN A 57 7.95 -10.50 -10.54
CA GLN A 57 7.33 -11.47 -11.47
C GLN A 57 7.46 -11.04 -12.93
N ASP A 58 7.78 -9.78 -13.20
CA ASP A 58 7.95 -9.19 -14.54
C ASP A 58 9.42 -9.20 -15.03
N ARG A 59 10.33 -9.92 -14.34
CA ARG A 59 11.76 -10.00 -14.64
C ARG A 59 12.21 -11.42 -14.92
#